data_AF-A0AAV9D0F4-F1
#
_entry.id   AF-A0AAV9D0F4-F1
#
_cell.length_a   1.000
_cell.length_b   1.000
_cell.length_c   1.000
_cell.angle_alpha   90.00
_cell.angle_beta   90.00
_cell.angle_gamma   90.00
#
_symmetry.space_group_name_H-M   'P 1'
#
loop_
_entity.id
_entity.type
_entity.pdbx_description
1 polymer ?
#
loop_
_entity_poly.entity_id
_entity_poly.type
_entity_poly.pdbx_seq_one_letter_code
_entity_poly.pdbx_strand_id
1 'polypeptide(L)' 'MEHQKGKFGPGSLRSNQCPNECTRRCSKTQYHKPCMFFCQKCCHKCLCVPPGFYGNKQVCACYNNWKTKRGGPKCP' A
#
# COMPACT_ATOMS: atom_id res chain seq x y z
N MET A 1 -18.87 14.46 -8.59
CA MET A 1 -17.70 14.01 -7.81
C MET A 1 -17.33 12.62 -8.31
N GLU A 2 -16.17 12.49 -8.95
CA GLU A 2 -15.86 11.32 -9.79
C GLU A 2 -15.81 9.99 -9.05
N HIS A 3 -16.38 8.98 -9.71
CA HIS A 3 -16.58 7.59 -9.35
C HIS A 3 -15.34 6.89 -8.76
N GLN A 4 -15.44 6.38 -7.52
CA GLN A 4 -14.38 5.61 -6.82
C GLN A 4 -14.65 4.08 -6.76
N LYS A 5 -15.52 3.54 -7.61
CA LYS A 5 -15.74 2.08 -7.70
C LYS A 5 -14.77 1.49 -8.75
N GLY A 6 -13.54 1.16 -8.35
CA GLY A 6 -12.62 0.37 -9.19
C GLY A 6 -11.11 0.56 -8.98
N LYS A 7 -10.67 1.54 -8.18
CA LYS A 7 -9.26 1.99 -8.12
C LYS A 7 -8.33 1.23 -7.17
N PHE A 8 -8.72 0.08 -6.63
CA PHE A 8 -7.87 -0.66 -5.69
C PHE A 8 -7.52 -2.08 -6.17
N GLY A 9 -7.73 -2.38 -7.44
CA GLY A 9 -7.23 -3.64 -8.03
C GLY A 9 -5.70 -3.65 -8.21
N PRO A 10 -5.06 -4.82 -8.29
CA PRO A 10 -3.65 -4.90 -8.67
C PRO A 10 -3.41 -4.22 -10.03
N GLY A 11 -2.41 -3.34 -10.12
CA GLY A 11 -2.12 -2.56 -11.34
C GLY A 11 -2.96 -1.30 -11.52
N SER A 12 -3.78 -0.91 -10.54
CA SER A 12 -4.56 0.33 -10.56
C SER A 12 -3.73 1.60 -10.35
N LEU A 13 -2.52 1.48 -9.80
CA LEU A 13 -1.63 2.59 -9.51
C LEU A 13 -0.42 2.61 -10.44
N ARG A 14 0.00 3.81 -10.85
CA ARG A 14 1.30 4.03 -11.50
C ARG A 14 2.37 4.30 -10.44
N SER A 15 3.64 4.00 -10.74
CA SER A 15 4.77 4.21 -9.80
C SER A 15 4.84 5.66 -9.26
N ASN A 16 4.48 6.65 -10.07
CA ASN A 16 4.45 8.06 -9.67
C ASN A 16 3.33 8.40 -8.66
N GLN A 17 2.29 7.56 -8.53
CA GLN A 17 1.20 7.74 -7.57
C GLN A 17 1.50 7.09 -6.21
N CYS A 18 2.51 6.21 -6.15
CA CYS A 18 2.91 5.54 -4.93
C CYS A 18 3.24 6.48 -3.75
N PRO A 19 3.98 7.60 -3.93
CA PRO A 19 4.27 8.51 -2.83
C PRO A 19 3.00 9.04 -2.16
N ASN A 20 2.03 9.53 -2.95
CA ASN A 20 0.79 10.12 -2.43
C ASN A 20 -0.08 9.08 -1.71
N GLU A 21 -0.23 7.88 -2.27
CA GLU A 21 -1.00 6.81 -1.62
C GLU A 21 -0.32 6.31 -0.35
N CYS A 22 1.01 6.24 -0.33
CA CYS A 22 1.75 5.89 0.87
C CYS A 22 1.68 6.97 1.94
N THR A 23 1.61 8.26 1.58
CA THR A 23 1.30 9.36 2.51
C THR A 23 -0.03 9.14 3.18
N ARG A 24 -1.06 8.82 2.39
CA ARG A 24 -2.37 8.50 2.93
C ARG A 24 -2.31 7.28 3.85
N ARG A 25 -1.68 6.19 3.43
CA ARG A 25 -1.59 4.94 4.21
C ARG A 25 -0.86 5.12 5.54
N CYS A 26 0.20 5.92 5.54
CA CYS A 26 1.07 6.11 6.69
C CYS A 26 0.70 7.30 7.58
N SER A 27 -0.31 8.10 7.25
CA SER A 27 -0.57 9.37 7.96
C SER A 27 -0.97 9.22 9.43
N LYS A 28 -1.50 8.06 9.84
CA LYS A 28 -1.89 7.79 11.25
C LYS A 28 -0.88 6.94 12.03
N THR A 29 0.23 6.53 11.43
CA THR A 29 1.24 5.75 12.16
C THR A 29 2.23 6.64 12.91
N GLN A 30 2.62 6.22 14.11
CA GLN A 30 3.72 6.83 14.85
C GLN A 30 5.08 6.56 14.17
N TYR A 31 5.16 5.51 13.36
CA TYR A 31 6.36 5.08 12.65
C TYR A 31 6.34 5.54 11.18
N HIS A 32 6.14 6.83 10.94
CA HIS A 32 5.92 7.38 9.60
C HIS A 32 7.06 7.06 8.62
N LYS A 33 8.32 7.30 9.01
CA LYS A 33 9.51 7.04 8.17
C LYS A 33 9.62 5.58 7.69
N PRO A 34 9.62 4.56 8.58
CA PRO A 34 9.69 3.18 8.14
C PRO A 34 8.41 2.73 7.41
N CYS A 35 7.22 3.23 7.80
CA CYS A 35 5.99 2.95 7.06
C CYS A 35 6.10 3.39 5.60
N MET A 36 6.56 4.62 5.36
CA MET A 36 6.76 5.14 4.02
C MET A 36 7.72 4.31 3.19
N PHE A 37 8.86 3.96 3.78
CA PHE A 37 9.88 3.16 3.10
C PHE A 37 9.32 1.81 2.63
N PHE A 38 8.63 1.08 3.52
CA PHE A 38 8.03 -0.20 3.16
C PHE A 38 6.84 -0.04 2.22
N CYS A 39 5.96 0.94 2.44
CA CYS A 39 4.81 1.18 1.58
C CYS A 39 5.25 1.48 0.15
N GLN A 40 6.20 2.40 -0.05
CA GLN A 40 6.68 2.75 -1.39
C GLN A 40 7.31 1.53 -2.05
N LYS A 41 8.14 0.77 -1.32
CA LYS A 41 8.73 -0.46 -1.85
C LYS A 41 7.66 -1.47 -2.31
N CYS A 42 6.60 -1.63 -1.53
CA CYS A 42 5.48 -2.51 -1.87
C CYS A 42 4.66 -1.98 -3.05
N CYS A 43 4.41 -0.68 -3.08
CA CYS A 43 3.66 -0.04 -4.15
C CYS A 43 4.40 -0.11 -5.48
N HIS A 44 5.72 0.13 -5.53
CA HIS A 44 6.48 0.03 -6.78
C HIS A 44 6.55 -1.41 -7.29
N LYS A 45 6.49 -2.41 -6.40
CA LYS A 45 6.48 -3.83 -6.79
C LYS A 45 5.10 -4.30 -7.25
N CYS A 46 4.06 -3.88 -6.54
CA CYS A 46 2.70 -4.42 -6.68
C CYS A 46 1.73 -3.47 -7.40
N LEU A 47 2.15 -2.23 -7.64
CA LEU A 47 1.38 -1.16 -8.27
C LEU A 47 -0.02 -1.02 -7.65
N CYS A 48 -0.07 -1.13 -6.31
CA CYS A 48 -1.30 -1.16 -5.52
C CYS A 48 -1.02 -0.73 -4.07
N VAL A 49 -1.87 0.14 -3.50
CA VAL A 49 -1.88 0.51 -2.08
C VAL A 49 -3.31 0.36 -1.54
N PRO A 50 -3.53 -0.41 -0.47
CA PRO A 50 -4.86 -0.61 0.10
C PRO A 50 -5.54 0.69 0.58
N PRO A 51 -6.87 0.77 0.54
CA PRO A 51 -7.60 1.88 1.13
C PRO A 51 -7.52 1.88 2.66
N GLY A 52 -7.59 3.07 3.25
CA GLY A 52 -7.53 3.28 4.70
C GLY A 52 -6.11 3.29 5.24
N PHE A 53 -5.99 3.50 6.55
CA PHE A 53 -4.70 3.57 7.26
C PHE A 53 -4.22 2.20 7.74
N TYR A 54 -5.17 1.31 8.02
CA TYR A 54 -4.94 -0.04 8.55
C TYR A 54 -5.86 -1.04 7.84
N GLY A 55 -5.47 -2.32 7.79
CA GLY A 55 -6.30 -3.38 7.19
C GLY A 55 -6.45 -3.28 5.66
N ASN A 56 -7.50 -3.90 5.11
CA ASN A 56 -7.83 -3.92 3.66
C ASN A 56 -6.73 -4.47 2.73
N LYS A 57 -5.74 -5.17 3.27
CA LYS A 57 -4.62 -5.71 2.48
C LYS A 57 -5.12 -6.72 1.44
N GLN A 58 -6.21 -7.43 1.71
CA GLN A 58 -6.83 -8.39 0.78
C GLN A 58 -7.23 -7.77 -0.57
N VAL A 59 -7.45 -6.45 -0.60
CA VAL A 59 -7.78 -5.71 -1.82
C VAL A 59 -6.59 -5.70 -2.81
N CYS A 60 -5.36 -5.65 -2.28
CA CYS A 60 -4.12 -5.74 -3.04
C CYS A 60 -3.39 -7.05 -2.71
N ALA A 61 -3.71 -8.16 -3.40
CA ALA A 61 -3.14 -9.48 -3.10
C ALA A 61 -1.59 -9.49 -3.06
N CYS A 62 -0.91 -8.86 -4.02
CA CYS A 62 0.56 -8.74 -4.02
C CYS A 62 1.10 -8.01 -2.77
N TYR A 63 0.44 -6.91 -2.37
CA TYR A 63 0.81 -6.13 -1.19
C TYR A 63 0.61 -6.94 0.10
N ASN A 64 -0.47 -7.73 0.18
CA ASN A 64 -0.77 -8.60 1.31
C ASN A 64 0.19 -9.80 1.44
N ASN A 65 0.52 -10.40 0.30
CA ASN A 65 1.31 -11.62 0.21
C ASN A 65 2.80 -11.36 0.32
N TRP A 66 3.24 -10.11 0.29
CA TRP A 66 4.65 -9.81 0.50
C TRP A 66 5.03 -9.94 1.99
N LYS A 67 5.67 -11.05 2.31
CA LYS A 67 6.12 -11.38 3.67
C LYS A 67 7.64 -11.20 3.82
N THR A 68 8.07 -11.05 5.06
CA THR A 68 9.49 -11.12 5.43
C THR A 68 9.95 -12.58 5.45
N LYS A 69 11.27 -12.82 5.54
CA LYS A 69 11.81 -14.20 5.68
C LYS A 69 11.29 -14.93 6.91
N ARG A 70 10.82 -14.20 7.94
CA ARG A 70 10.23 -14.73 9.17
C ARG A 70 8.71 -14.93 9.08
N GLY A 71 8.10 -14.77 7.89
CA GLY A 71 6.67 -14.95 7.66
C GLY A 71 5.78 -13.75 8.01
N GLY A 72 6.30 -12.74 8.73
CA GLY A 72 5.54 -11.53 9.09
C GLY A 72 5.20 -10.63 7.88
N PRO A 73 4.16 -9.78 7.98
CA PRO A 73 3.79 -8.84 6.93
C PRO A 73 4.92 -7.83 6.68
N LYS A 74 5.34 -7.69 5.41
CA LYS A 74 6.40 -6.75 5.03
C LYS A 74 5.87 -5.35 4.72
N CYS A 75 4.64 -5.28 4.22
CA CYS A 75 3.99 -4.04 3.82
C CYS A 75 3.03 -3.53 4.91
N PRO A 76 2.95 -2.20 5.13
CA PRO A 76 2.16 -1.61 6.21
C PRO A 76 0.63 -1.82 6.12
#